data_AF-A0A965I6H0-F1
#
_entry.id   AF-A0A965I6H0-F1
#
_cell.length_a   1.000
_cell.length_b   1.000
_cell.length_c   1.000
_cell.angle_alpha   90.00
_cell.angle_beta   90.00
_cell.angle_gamma   90.00
#
_symmetry.space_group_name_H-M   'P 1'
#
loop_
_entity.id
_entity.type
_entity.pdbx_description
1 polymer ?
#
loop_
_entity_poly.entity_id
_entity_poly.type
_entity_poly.pdbx_seq_one_letter_code
_entity_poly.pdbx_strand_id
1 'polypeptide(L)'
;ADDTGISKGVVKTVLVRLMGAQNEQGFNQAKYSLERAKDKVTRTQVNAIRQSFYRCIPFLQEHNLLCTGWGGRLQFIEGETALAMFEWATETNTPILNIHDSFACKQEDEERVTKAMYSLRERVLSKWGSEILRG
;
A
#
# COMPACT_ATOMS: atom_id res chain seq x y z
N ALA A 1 16.09 3.81 8.08
CA ALA A 1 16.31 3.99 9.53
C ALA A 1 17.79 4.19 9.76
N ASP A 2 18.61 3.22 9.33
CA ASP A 2 20.07 3.29 9.47
C ASP A 2 20.68 4.52 8.74
N ASP A 3 20.21 4.84 7.52
CA ASP A 3 20.66 6.02 6.76
C ASP A 3 20.33 7.38 7.44
N THR A 4 19.25 7.47 8.23
CA THR A 4 18.82 8.75 8.84
C THR A 4 19.04 8.82 10.35
N GLY A 5 19.37 7.71 11.01
CA GLY A 5 19.38 7.58 12.47
C GLY A 5 17.98 7.71 13.12
N ILE A 6 16.90 7.77 12.33
CA ILE A 6 15.53 7.92 12.83
C ILE A 6 14.91 6.54 13.09
N SER A 7 14.13 6.42 14.16
CA SER A 7 13.50 5.17 14.56
C SER A 7 12.62 4.58 13.46
N LYS A 8 12.63 3.24 13.33
CA LYS A 8 11.84 2.51 12.33
C LYS A 8 10.34 2.85 12.38
N GLY A 9 9.79 3.04 13.59
CA GLY A 9 8.40 3.42 13.78
C GLY A 9 8.07 4.77 13.11
N VAL A 10 8.89 5.79 13.34
CA VAL A 10 8.71 7.11 12.72
C VAL A 10 8.88 7.04 11.21
N VAL A 11 9.90 6.32 10.72
CA VAL A 11 10.12 6.11 9.27
C VAL A 11 8.89 5.47 8.62
N LYS A 12 8.31 4.43 9.24
CA LYS A 12 7.09 3.78 8.78
C LYS A 12 5.91 4.75 8.74
N THR A 13 5.70 5.51 9.81
CA THR A 13 4.61 6.51 9.88
C THR A 13 4.72 7.54 8.76
N VAL A 14 5.93 8.02 8.46
CA VAL A 14 6.17 8.96 7.35
C VAL A 14 5.91 8.29 6.00
N LEU A 15 6.36 7.06 5.78
CA LEU A 15 6.13 6.33 4.54
C LEU A 15 4.65 6.17 4.22
N VAL A 16 3.82 5.78 5.20
CA VAL A 16 2.38 5.63 5.03
C VAL A 16 1.75 6.95 4.55
N ARG A 17 2.18 8.09 5.11
CA ARG A 17 1.70 9.40 4.69
C ARG A 17 2.19 9.80 3.29
N LEU A 18 3.41 9.44 2.93
CA LEU A 18 3.95 9.67 1.59
C LEU A 18 3.19 8.88 0.52
N MET A 19 2.85 7.62 0.81
CA MET A 19 2.08 6.75 -0.08
C MET A 19 0.62 7.20 -0.23
N GLY A 20 0.04 7.76 0.83
CA GLY A 20 -1.34 8.27 0.81
C GLY A 20 -1.50 9.67 0.22
N ALA A 21 -0.43 10.47 0.17
CA ALA A 21 -0.50 11.81 -0.43
C ALA A 21 -0.68 11.72 -1.95
N GLN A 22 -1.59 12.52 -2.49
CA GLN A 22 -1.91 12.53 -3.93
C GLN A 22 -1.05 13.51 -4.75
N ASN A 23 -0.40 14.46 -4.09
CA ASN A 23 0.47 15.47 -4.69
C ASN A 23 1.34 16.14 -3.60
N GLU A 24 2.20 17.08 -4.00
CA GLU A 24 3.04 17.86 -3.08
C GLU A 24 2.24 18.70 -2.07
N GLN A 25 1.06 19.19 -2.43
CA GLN A 25 0.19 19.90 -1.50
C GLN A 25 -0.31 18.97 -0.39
N GLY A 26 -0.77 17.77 -0.75
CA GLY A 26 -1.14 16.72 0.18
C GLY A 26 0.02 16.27 1.05
N PHE A 27 1.24 16.23 0.50
CA PHE A 27 2.44 15.95 1.29
C PHE A 27 2.73 17.06 2.31
N ASN A 28 2.58 18.33 1.91
CA ASN A 28 2.76 19.44 2.84
C ASN A 28 1.72 19.38 3.97
N GLN A 29 0.44 19.10 3.65
CA GLN A 29 -0.59 18.86 4.67
C GLN A 29 -0.21 17.69 5.60
N ALA A 30 0.33 16.60 5.06
CA ALA A 30 0.81 15.48 5.85
C ALA A 30 1.92 15.88 6.83
N LYS A 31 2.90 16.72 6.42
CA LYS A 31 3.93 17.27 7.32
C LYS A 31 3.31 18.03 8.49
N TYR A 32 2.35 18.92 8.22
CA TYR A 32 1.63 19.66 9.27
C TYR A 32 0.91 18.72 10.24
N SER A 33 0.27 17.66 9.73
CA SER A 33 -0.42 16.69 10.57
C SER A 33 0.53 15.87 11.45
N LEU A 34 1.68 15.46 10.91
CA LEU A 34 2.69 14.66 11.61
C LEU A 34 3.38 15.43 12.74
N GLU A 35 3.61 16.72 12.52
CA GLU A 35 4.17 17.62 13.52
C GLU A 35 3.21 17.82 14.71
N ARG A 36 1.89 17.77 14.45
CA ARG A 36 0.83 17.89 15.47
C ARG A 36 0.40 16.55 16.07
N ALA A 37 0.84 15.44 15.49
CA ALA A 37 0.52 14.11 15.98
C ALA A 37 1.27 13.81 17.29
N LYS A 38 0.85 12.74 17.98
CA LYS A 38 1.46 12.26 19.23
C LYS A 38 2.98 12.07 19.10
N ASP A 39 3.43 11.61 17.94
CA ASP A 39 4.84 11.32 17.65
C ASP A 39 5.69 12.56 17.35
N LYS A 40 5.06 13.75 17.19
CA LYS A 40 5.70 15.06 16.96
C LYS A 40 6.86 15.02 15.96
N VAL A 41 6.64 14.42 14.79
CA VAL A 41 7.69 14.27 13.78
C VAL A 41 7.92 15.62 13.11
N THR A 42 9.14 16.16 13.23
CA THR A 42 9.48 17.47 12.67
C THR A 42 9.51 17.43 11.13
N ARG A 43 9.25 18.57 10.50
CA ARG A 43 9.30 18.68 9.02
C ARG A 43 10.68 18.33 8.46
N THR A 44 11.74 18.69 9.17
CA THR A 44 13.12 18.34 8.81
C THR A 44 13.31 16.84 8.78
N GLN A 45 12.81 16.12 9.78
CA GLN A 45 12.85 14.65 9.80
C GLN A 45 12.04 14.04 8.66
N VAL A 46 10.83 14.55 8.38
CA VAL A 46 10.00 14.07 7.27
C VAL A 46 10.72 14.23 5.93
N ASN A 47 11.33 15.39 5.67
CA ASN A 47 12.09 15.63 4.44
C ASN A 47 13.33 14.74 4.36
N ALA A 48 14.08 14.59 5.46
CA ALA A 48 15.24 13.70 5.51
C ALA A 48 14.86 12.25 5.21
N ILE A 49 13.73 11.77 5.73
CA ILE A 49 13.20 10.43 5.45
C ILE A 49 12.82 10.28 3.98
N ARG A 50 12.12 11.26 3.38
CA ARG A 50 11.78 11.20 1.95
C ARG A 50 13.03 11.13 1.07
N GLN A 51 14.05 11.94 1.37
CA GLN A 51 15.32 11.91 0.63
C GLN A 51 16.07 10.60 0.84
N SER A 52 16.02 10.04 2.05
CA SER A 52 16.56 8.71 2.35
C SER A 52 15.89 7.61 1.53
N PHE A 53 14.56 7.65 1.37
CA PHE A 53 13.84 6.71 0.53
C PHE A 53 14.33 6.75 -0.92
N TYR A 54 14.54 7.93 -1.50
CA TYR A 54 15.06 8.04 -2.86
C TYR A 54 16.49 7.55 -3.00
N ARG A 55 17.36 7.74 -2.00
CA ARG A 55 18.72 7.18 -2.02
C ARG A 55 18.75 5.67 -1.87
N CYS A 56 17.98 5.13 -0.92
CA CYS A 56 18.01 3.73 -0.57
C CYS A 56 17.16 2.86 -1.51
N ILE A 57 16.14 3.45 -2.12
CA ILE A 57 15.19 2.78 -3.02
C ILE A 57 14.92 3.69 -4.24
N PRO A 58 15.88 3.80 -5.17
CA PRO A 58 15.78 4.69 -6.34
C PRO A 58 14.51 4.48 -7.17
N PHE A 59 14.02 3.24 -7.22
CA PHE A 59 12.75 2.86 -7.86
C PHE A 59 11.57 3.77 -7.49
N LEU A 60 11.49 4.23 -6.23
CA LEU A 60 10.43 5.12 -5.77
C LEU A 60 10.45 6.49 -6.48
N GLN A 61 11.65 6.96 -6.83
CA GLN A 61 11.85 8.20 -7.58
C GLN A 61 11.69 7.97 -9.08
N GLU A 62 12.33 6.91 -9.60
CA GLU A 62 12.30 6.55 -11.03
C GLU A 62 10.88 6.39 -11.57
N HIS A 63 9.99 5.79 -10.78
CA HIS A 63 8.60 5.57 -11.14
C HIS A 63 7.62 6.56 -10.51
N ASN A 64 8.12 7.62 -9.86
CA ASN A 64 7.32 8.68 -9.26
C ASN A 64 6.19 8.16 -8.34
N LEU A 65 6.54 7.29 -7.38
CA LEU A 65 5.56 6.53 -6.59
C LEU A 65 5.13 7.21 -5.28
N LEU A 66 5.94 8.12 -4.75
CA LEU A 66 5.61 8.85 -3.52
C LEU A 66 4.88 10.15 -3.85
N CYS A 67 3.87 10.47 -3.03
CA CYS A 67 3.08 11.69 -3.17
C CYS A 67 2.29 11.80 -4.49
N THR A 68 1.90 10.67 -5.06
CA THR A 68 1.15 10.57 -6.32
C THR A 68 -0.11 9.70 -6.18
N GLY A 69 -0.50 9.38 -4.94
CA GLY A 69 -1.71 8.62 -4.63
C GLY A 69 -1.60 7.12 -4.85
N TRP A 70 -0.41 6.59 -5.12
CA TRP A 70 -0.18 5.16 -5.34
C TRP A 70 -0.65 4.27 -4.20
N GLY A 71 -0.56 4.72 -2.93
CA GLY A 71 -1.08 3.95 -1.80
C GLY A 71 -2.57 3.66 -1.92
N GLY A 72 -3.36 4.66 -2.30
CA GLY A 72 -4.81 4.48 -2.51
C GLY A 72 -5.11 3.64 -3.75
N ARG A 73 -4.33 3.79 -4.82
CA ARG A 73 -4.44 2.99 -6.05
C ARG A 73 -4.20 1.50 -5.78
N LEU A 74 -3.16 1.17 -5.01
CA LEU A 74 -2.88 -0.22 -4.63
C LEU A 74 -3.97 -0.78 -3.71
N GLN A 75 -4.44 0.01 -2.74
CA GLN A 75 -5.52 -0.39 -1.85
C GLN A 75 -6.84 -0.65 -2.61
N PHE A 76 -7.10 0.10 -3.70
CA PHE A 76 -8.23 -0.16 -4.59
C PHE A 76 -8.12 -1.54 -5.25
N ILE A 77 -6.95 -1.87 -5.81
CA ILE A 77 -6.70 -3.19 -6.42
C ILE A 77 -6.84 -4.31 -5.40
N GLU A 78 -6.32 -4.13 -4.18
CA GLU A 78 -6.51 -5.08 -3.07
C GLU A 78 -7.99 -5.27 -2.74
N GLY A 79 -8.76 -4.18 -2.66
CA GLY A 79 -10.20 -4.21 -2.41
C GLY A 79 -10.99 -4.96 -3.49
N GLU A 80 -10.74 -4.65 -4.76
CA GLU A 80 -11.39 -5.34 -5.89
C GLU A 80 -11.04 -6.83 -5.94
N THR A 81 -9.79 -7.17 -5.61
CA THR A 81 -9.35 -8.58 -5.50
C THR A 81 -10.09 -9.29 -4.36
N ALA A 82 -10.26 -8.63 -3.21
CA ALA A 82 -11.00 -9.18 -2.08
C ALA A 82 -12.49 -9.40 -2.38
N LEU A 83 -13.14 -8.47 -3.07
CA LEU A 83 -14.52 -8.63 -3.53
C LEU A 83 -14.67 -9.85 -4.45
N ALA A 84 -13.78 -9.97 -5.44
CA ALA A 84 -13.77 -11.13 -6.33
C ALA A 84 -13.52 -12.45 -5.59
N MET A 85 -12.66 -12.45 -4.56
CA MET A 85 -12.42 -13.62 -3.72
C MET A 85 -13.64 -14.01 -2.88
N PHE A 86 -14.39 -13.03 -2.37
CA PHE A 86 -15.62 -13.30 -1.61
C PHE A 86 -16.75 -13.86 -2.49
N GLU A 87 -16.88 -13.36 -3.72
CA GLU A 87 -17.79 -13.93 -4.73
C GLU A 87 -17.42 -15.40 -5.01
N TRP A 88 -16.17 -15.65 -5.35
CA TRP A 88 -15.66 -17.00 -5.60
C TRP A 88 -15.84 -17.95 -4.40
N ALA A 89 -15.57 -17.48 -3.19
CA ALA A 89 -15.74 -18.26 -1.96
C ALA A 89 -17.21 -18.67 -1.75
N THR A 90 -18.14 -17.77 -2.07
CA THR A 90 -19.58 -18.03 -1.97
C THR A 90 -20.01 -19.07 -3.01
N GLU A 91 -19.60 -18.91 -4.27
CA GLU A 91 -19.93 -19.84 -5.36
C GLU A 91 -19.38 -21.24 -5.12
N THR A 92 -18.21 -21.33 -4.51
CA THR A 92 -17.50 -22.59 -4.27
C THR A 92 -17.80 -23.23 -2.93
N ASN A 93 -18.58 -22.55 -2.07
CA ASN A 93 -18.77 -22.91 -0.66
C ASN A 93 -17.43 -23.12 0.09
N THR A 94 -16.44 -22.26 -0.19
CA THR A 94 -15.10 -22.32 0.44
C THR A 94 -14.99 -21.19 1.46
N PRO A 95 -15.09 -21.45 2.78
CA PRO A 95 -14.99 -20.40 3.78
C PRO A 95 -13.59 -19.76 3.78
N ILE A 96 -13.56 -18.44 3.66
CA ILE A 96 -12.33 -17.64 3.74
C ILE A 96 -12.52 -16.46 4.69
N LEU A 97 -11.43 -16.00 5.32
CA LEU A 97 -11.35 -14.76 6.07
C LEU A 97 -10.32 -13.85 5.41
N ASN A 98 -10.72 -12.65 5.03
CA ASN A 98 -9.79 -11.66 4.47
C ASN A 98 -8.91 -11.06 5.59
N ILE A 99 -7.60 -11.10 5.40
CA ILE A 99 -6.56 -10.54 6.27
C ILE A 99 -5.65 -9.66 5.42
N HIS A 100 -6.00 -8.38 5.29
CA HIS A 100 -5.31 -7.40 4.45
C HIS A 100 -5.17 -7.87 2.99
N ASP A 101 -3.97 -8.29 2.59
CA ASP A 101 -3.59 -8.75 1.26
C ASP A 101 -3.58 -10.28 1.12
N SER A 102 -4.16 -10.99 2.10
CA SER A 102 -4.16 -12.45 2.20
C SER A 102 -5.50 -13.01 2.68
N PHE A 103 -5.69 -14.33 2.54
CA PHE A 103 -6.89 -15.01 3.00
C PHE A 103 -6.54 -16.20 3.89
N ALA A 104 -7.13 -16.25 5.08
CA ALA A 104 -7.10 -17.46 5.90
C ALA A 104 -8.23 -18.39 5.48
N CYS A 105 -7.93 -19.68 5.38
CA CYS A 105 -8.86 -20.74 5.04
C CYS A 105 -8.50 -22.01 5.82
N LYS A 106 -9.26 -23.10 5.59
CA LYS A 106 -8.86 -24.42 6.10
C LYS A 106 -7.62 -24.90 5.35
N GLN A 107 -6.80 -25.69 6.03
CA GLN A 107 -5.57 -26.25 5.47
C GLN A 107 -5.82 -27.04 4.16
N GLU A 108 -6.92 -27.80 4.10
CA GLU A 108 -7.32 -28.58 2.92
C GLU A 108 -7.65 -27.72 1.68
N ASP A 109 -7.98 -26.44 1.88
CA ASP A 109 -8.36 -25.50 0.83
C ASP A 109 -7.21 -24.57 0.41
N GLU A 110 -6.05 -24.60 1.07
CA GLU A 110 -4.95 -23.64 0.87
C GLU A 110 -4.52 -23.50 -0.58
N GLU A 111 -4.27 -24.62 -1.26
CA GLU A 111 -3.81 -24.63 -2.66
C GLU A 111 -4.88 -24.02 -3.59
N ARG A 112 -6.15 -24.37 -3.35
CA ARG A 112 -7.29 -23.91 -4.13
C ARG A 112 -7.50 -22.40 -3.95
N VAL A 113 -7.50 -21.93 -2.71
CA VAL A 113 -7.65 -20.51 -2.35
C VAL A 113 -6.48 -19.69 -2.92
N THR A 114 -5.25 -20.20 -2.80
CA THR A 114 -4.06 -19.53 -3.36
C THR A 114 -4.15 -19.39 -4.88
N LYS A 115 -4.53 -20.45 -5.59
CA LYS A 115 -4.73 -20.41 -7.05
C LYS A 115 -5.83 -19.42 -7.44
N ALA A 116 -6.95 -19.41 -6.73
CA ALA A 116 -8.04 -18.46 -6.97
C ALA A 116 -7.59 -17.02 -6.74
N MET A 117 -6.89 -16.75 -5.63
CA MET A 117 -6.38 -15.41 -5.30
C MET A 117 -5.48 -14.86 -6.41
N TYR A 118 -4.50 -15.63 -6.87
CA TYR A 118 -3.63 -15.18 -7.95
C TYR A 118 -4.40 -14.97 -9.26
N SER A 119 -5.26 -15.92 -9.64
CA SER A 119 -6.05 -15.81 -10.87
C SER A 119 -6.98 -14.59 -10.87
N LEU A 120 -7.64 -14.31 -9.74
CA LEU A 120 -8.57 -13.20 -9.61
C LEU A 120 -7.83 -11.86 -9.52
N ARG A 121 -6.67 -11.82 -8.85
CA ARG A 121 -5.78 -10.66 -8.87
C ARG A 121 -5.35 -10.31 -10.29
N GLU A 122 -4.92 -11.29 -11.09
CA GLU A 122 -4.55 -11.06 -12.50
C GLU A 122 -5.73 -10.53 -13.34
N ARG A 123 -6.95 -11.04 -13.08
CA ARG A 123 -8.17 -10.53 -13.70
C ARG A 123 -8.42 -9.06 -13.33
N VAL A 124 -8.30 -8.72 -12.05
CA VAL A 124 -8.47 -7.35 -11.54
C VAL A 124 -7.41 -6.42 -12.13
N LEU A 125 -6.14 -6.83 -12.17
CA LEU A 125 -5.05 -6.08 -12.78
C LEU A 125 -5.26 -5.88 -14.29
N SER A 126 -5.76 -6.89 -15.00
CA SER A 126 -6.06 -6.78 -16.43
C SER A 126 -7.20 -5.78 -16.69
N LYS A 127 -8.20 -5.73 -15.82
CA LYS A 127 -9.35 -4.83 -15.94
C LYS A 127 -9.03 -3.39 -15.54
N TRP A 128 -8.43 -3.22 -14.38
CA TRP A 128 -8.27 -1.92 -13.73
C TRP A 128 -6.85 -1.38 -13.77
N GLY A 129 -5.84 -2.24 -13.96
CA GLY A 129 -4.43 -1.85 -13.86
C GLY A 129 -4.04 -0.75 -14.83
N SER A 130 -4.53 -0.78 -16.07
CA SER A 130 -4.24 0.28 -17.04
C SER A 130 -4.88 1.63 -16.70
N GLU A 131 -6.01 1.64 -16.00
CA GLU A 131 -6.74 2.86 -15.64
C GLU A 131 -6.21 3.45 -14.33
N ILE A 132 -6.04 2.60 -13.33
CA ILE A 132 -5.70 3.00 -11.96
C ILE A 132 -4.20 3.21 -11.78
N LEU A 133 -3.35 2.43 -12.45
CA LEU A 133 -1.90 2.44 -12.22
C LEU A 133 -1.12 3.34 -13.21
N ARG A 134 -1.76 3.89 -14.24
CA ARG A 134 -1.11 4.79 -15.23
C ARG A 134 -1.29 6.28 -14.94
N GLY A 135 -2.07 6.64 -13.93
CA GLY A 135 -2.41 8.04 -13.67
C GLY A 135 -1.21 8.91 -13.35
#